data_AF-A0A7S4M322-F1
#
_entry.id   AF-A0A7S4M322-F1
#
_cell.length_a   1.000
_cell.length_b   1.000
_cell.length_c   1.000
_cell.angle_alpha   90.00
_cell.angle_beta   90.00
_cell.angle_gamma   90.00
#
_symmetry.space_group_name_H-M   'P 1'
#
loop_
_entity.id
_entity.type
_entity.pdbx_description
1 polymer ?
#
loop_
_entity_poly.entity_id
_entity_poly.type
_entity_poly.pdbx_seq_one_letter_code
_entity_poly.pdbx_strand_id
1 'polypeptide(L)'
;NAPTLAVSALIAYQVFYGVRGALGDDSAVPNALKPATLTFVQGLGYHMLMDACFMIGIVVNDIAHVMMPSFVAAMLVVVYSQFSIGDLPGAAPAGALALVFTWLARGAPARKPMKWNLATVFYSLQGLLVFLVGIAMLFGDDAVIPEQMKPMDSLKVKFIGTTELTLSAYLFGSILAGHAQAIQPFCALFMLVALVLHYVIGDFEGCPLIVVLAIAHLCLGLFWKGKEEAKKL
;
A
#
# COMPACT_ATOMS: atom_id res chain seq x y z
N ASN A 1 -17.25 -0.20 -14.77
CA ASN A 1 -17.67 0.46 -13.51
C ASN A 1 -16.70 1.61 -13.22
N ALA A 2 -17.17 2.82 -12.91
CA ALA A 2 -16.33 4.02 -12.80
C ALA A 2 -15.27 3.98 -11.67
N PRO A 3 -15.59 3.49 -10.44
CA PRO A 3 -14.59 3.22 -9.40
C PRO A 3 -13.48 2.28 -9.86
N THR A 4 -13.83 1.18 -10.54
CA THR A 4 -12.86 0.22 -11.07
C THR A 4 -11.93 0.87 -12.07
N LEU A 5 -12.46 1.70 -12.99
CA LEU A 5 -11.63 2.43 -13.96
C LEU A 5 -10.65 3.40 -13.27
N ALA A 6 -11.11 4.13 -12.26
CA ALA A 6 -10.28 5.09 -11.53
C ALA A 6 -9.16 4.38 -10.75
N VAL A 7 -9.46 3.25 -10.11
CA VAL A 7 -8.43 2.42 -9.43
C VAL A 7 -7.47 1.81 -10.46
N SER A 8 -7.95 1.33 -11.60
CA SER A 8 -7.09 0.81 -12.67
C SER A 8 -6.14 1.86 -13.24
N ALA A 9 -6.56 3.12 -13.34
CA ALA A 9 -5.69 4.22 -13.75
C ALA A 9 -4.56 4.45 -12.72
N LEU A 10 -4.87 4.39 -11.42
CA LEU A 10 -3.87 4.48 -10.36
C LEU A 10 -2.92 3.27 -10.36
N ILE A 11 -3.43 2.06 -10.61
CA ILE A 11 -2.59 0.86 -10.79
C ILE A 11 -1.60 1.08 -11.94
N ALA A 12 -2.07 1.55 -13.10
CA ALA A 12 -1.21 1.79 -14.26
C ALA A 12 -0.11 2.80 -13.94
N TYR A 13 -0.44 3.87 -13.20
CA TYR A 13 0.53 4.84 -12.69
C TYR A 13 1.57 4.19 -11.77
N GLN A 14 1.12 3.46 -10.74
CA GLN A 14 2.03 2.82 -9.78
C GLN A 14 2.92 1.76 -10.43
N VAL A 15 2.39 0.97 -11.37
CA VAL A 15 3.19 -0.03 -12.10
C VAL A 15 4.24 0.64 -12.97
N PHE A 16 3.85 1.69 -13.73
CA PHE A 16 4.77 2.36 -14.64
C PHE A 16 5.95 3.00 -13.90
N TYR A 17 5.68 3.79 -12.85
CA TYR A 17 6.75 4.42 -12.06
C TYR A 17 7.45 3.43 -11.13
N GLY A 18 6.74 2.43 -10.62
CA GLY A 18 7.29 1.39 -9.76
C GLY A 18 8.35 0.53 -10.46
N VAL A 19 8.08 0.09 -11.70
CA VAL A 19 9.07 -0.64 -12.50
C VAL A 19 10.30 0.22 -12.77
N ARG A 20 10.12 1.49 -13.12
CA ARG A 20 11.23 2.43 -13.36
C ARG A 20 12.09 2.60 -12.10
N GLY A 21 11.47 2.87 -10.96
CA GLY A 21 12.18 2.98 -9.68
C GLY A 21 12.91 1.70 -9.28
N ALA A 22 12.27 0.53 -9.44
CA ALA A 22 12.90 -0.76 -9.14
C ALA A 22 14.15 -1.05 -10.00
N LEU A 23 14.19 -0.51 -11.23
CA LEU A 23 15.34 -0.56 -12.13
C LEU A 23 16.38 0.55 -11.86
N GLY A 24 16.17 1.39 -10.85
CA GLY A 24 17.09 2.46 -10.45
C GLY A 24 16.93 3.77 -11.22
N ASP A 25 15.82 3.96 -11.95
CA ASP A 25 15.54 5.21 -12.67
C ASP A 25 15.10 6.31 -11.68
N ASP A 26 16.02 7.23 -11.41
CA ASP A 26 15.83 8.32 -10.45
C ASP A 26 14.84 9.40 -10.93
N SER A 27 14.33 9.33 -12.17
CA SER A 27 13.26 10.22 -12.64
C SER A 27 11.90 9.90 -11.99
N ALA A 28 11.77 8.73 -11.35
CA ALA A 28 10.62 8.39 -10.53
C ALA A 28 10.64 9.05 -9.14
N VAL A 29 11.76 9.67 -8.74
CA VAL A 29 11.92 10.34 -7.44
C VAL A 29 11.63 11.84 -7.56
N PRO A 30 10.78 12.41 -6.69
CA PRO A 30 10.58 13.86 -6.57
C PRO A 30 11.91 14.62 -6.49
N ASN A 31 12.03 15.74 -7.22
CA ASN A 31 13.27 16.53 -7.25
C ASN A 31 13.71 17.01 -5.86
N ALA A 32 12.77 17.27 -4.95
CA ALA A 32 13.04 17.67 -3.58
C ALA A 32 13.72 16.59 -2.73
N LEU A 33 13.65 15.33 -3.15
CA LEU A 33 14.29 14.20 -2.48
C LEU A 33 15.64 13.83 -3.13
N LYS A 34 16.08 14.60 -4.13
CA LYS A 34 17.38 14.42 -4.79
C LYS A 34 18.49 15.19 -4.04
N PRO A 35 19.74 14.66 -4.01
CA PRO A 35 20.16 13.39 -4.58
C PRO A 35 19.60 12.18 -3.81
N ALA A 36 19.27 11.14 -4.56
CA ALA A 36 18.75 9.88 -4.06
C ALA A 36 19.79 8.77 -4.29
N THR A 37 19.99 7.92 -3.30
CA THR A 37 20.80 6.71 -3.46
C THR A 37 20.06 5.70 -4.34
N LEU A 38 20.79 4.82 -5.01
CA LEU A 38 20.18 3.74 -5.81
C LEU A 38 19.21 2.91 -4.96
N THR A 39 19.60 2.56 -3.73
CA THR A 39 18.76 1.79 -2.80
C THR A 39 17.47 2.51 -2.41
N PHE A 40 17.50 3.84 -2.28
CA PHE A 40 16.29 4.64 -2.04
C PHE A 40 15.36 4.65 -3.26
N VAL A 41 15.91 4.85 -4.46
CA VAL A 41 15.14 4.82 -5.72
C VAL A 41 14.45 3.46 -5.91
N GLN A 42 15.21 2.38 -5.69
CA GLN A 42 14.69 1.02 -5.77
C GLN A 42 13.65 0.74 -4.69
N GLY A 43 13.91 1.16 -3.44
CA GLY A 43 12.97 1.14 -2.33
C GLY A 43 11.61 1.72 -2.72
N LEU A 44 11.61 2.96 -3.20
CA LEU A 44 10.39 3.63 -3.62
C LEU A 44 9.68 2.88 -4.76
N GLY A 45 10.44 2.42 -5.77
CA GLY A 45 9.88 1.67 -6.89
C GLY A 45 9.17 0.38 -6.46
N TYR A 46 9.79 -0.39 -5.58
CA TYR A 46 9.17 -1.61 -5.03
C TYR A 46 7.95 -1.30 -4.16
N HIS A 47 7.96 -0.22 -3.37
CA HIS A 47 6.78 0.22 -2.61
C HIS A 47 5.59 0.57 -3.53
N MET A 48 5.83 1.23 -4.68
CA MET A 48 4.77 1.49 -5.65
C MET A 48 4.21 0.19 -6.27
N LEU A 49 5.08 -0.79 -6.56
CA LEU A 49 4.66 -2.11 -7.07
C LEU A 49 3.86 -2.89 -6.02
N MET A 50 4.25 -2.77 -4.76
CA MET A 50 3.53 -3.32 -3.61
C MET A 50 2.10 -2.75 -3.54
N ASP A 51 1.94 -1.42 -3.59
CA ASP A 51 0.61 -0.78 -3.65
C ASP A 51 -0.23 -1.25 -4.86
N ALA A 52 0.41 -1.41 -6.03
CA ALA A 52 -0.24 -1.91 -7.22
C ALA A 52 -0.81 -3.32 -7.01
N CYS A 53 -0.06 -4.23 -6.37
CA CYS A 53 -0.53 -5.59 -6.07
C CYS A 53 -1.81 -5.57 -5.23
N PHE A 54 -1.84 -4.70 -4.21
CA PHE A 54 -3.02 -4.53 -3.37
C PHE A 54 -4.24 -4.03 -4.16
N MET A 55 -4.04 -2.98 -4.95
CA MET A 55 -5.11 -2.38 -5.76
C MET A 55 -5.63 -3.31 -6.86
N ILE A 56 -4.77 -4.17 -7.44
CA ILE A 56 -5.21 -5.24 -8.34
C ILE A 56 -6.21 -6.14 -7.63
N GLY A 57 -5.96 -6.49 -6.37
CA GLY A 57 -6.90 -7.25 -5.55
C GLY A 57 -8.26 -6.56 -5.39
N ILE A 58 -8.27 -5.25 -5.21
CA ILE A 58 -9.49 -4.45 -5.15
C ILE A 58 -10.29 -4.55 -6.45
N VAL A 59 -9.61 -4.46 -7.61
CA VAL A 59 -10.24 -4.53 -8.93
C VAL A 59 -10.74 -5.94 -9.24
N VAL A 60 -9.91 -6.96 -9.03
CA VAL A 60 -10.23 -8.37 -9.33
C VAL A 60 -11.39 -8.88 -8.49
N ASN A 61 -11.49 -8.45 -7.23
CA ASN A 61 -12.61 -8.82 -6.36
C ASN A 61 -13.86 -7.93 -6.56
N ASP A 62 -13.82 -6.98 -7.50
CA ASP A 62 -14.89 -6.00 -7.76
C ASP A 62 -15.31 -5.20 -6.51
N ILE A 63 -14.35 -4.79 -5.69
CA ILE A 63 -14.64 -4.03 -4.45
C ILE A 63 -14.22 -2.56 -4.53
N ALA A 64 -13.79 -2.08 -5.71
CA ALA A 64 -13.39 -0.69 -5.89
C ALA A 64 -14.49 0.29 -5.44
N HIS A 65 -15.75 -0.01 -5.72
CA HIS A 65 -16.89 0.83 -5.41
C HIS A 65 -17.13 1.01 -3.89
N VAL A 66 -16.78 0.03 -3.05
CA VAL A 66 -16.86 0.15 -1.58
C VAL A 66 -15.61 0.77 -0.95
N MET A 67 -14.49 0.72 -1.67
CA MET A 67 -13.19 1.20 -1.20
C MET A 67 -12.95 2.70 -1.45
N MET A 68 -13.81 3.38 -2.22
CA MET A 68 -13.62 4.79 -2.60
C MET A 68 -13.32 5.73 -1.42
N PRO A 69 -14.00 5.67 -0.25
CA PRO A 69 -13.65 6.50 0.91
C PRO A 69 -12.20 6.30 1.40
N SER A 70 -11.70 5.07 1.32
CA SER A 70 -10.32 4.74 1.71
C SER A 70 -9.32 5.24 0.68
N PHE A 71 -9.66 5.21 -0.61
CA PHE A 71 -8.86 5.86 -1.65
C PHE A 71 -8.79 7.37 -1.48
N VAL A 72 -9.88 8.02 -1.04
CA VAL A 72 -9.85 9.45 -0.68
C VAL A 72 -8.86 9.69 0.46
N ALA A 73 -8.97 8.94 1.55
CA ALA A 73 -8.06 9.07 2.69
C ALA A 73 -6.59 8.86 2.28
N ALA A 74 -6.32 7.81 1.51
CA ALA A 74 -5.00 7.49 0.98
C ALA A 74 -4.43 8.62 0.11
N MET A 75 -5.23 9.18 -0.82
CA MET A 75 -4.76 10.26 -1.69
C MET A 75 -4.58 11.58 -0.93
N LEU A 76 -5.36 11.85 0.12
CA LEU A 76 -5.12 13.02 0.97
C LEU A 76 -3.78 12.94 1.70
N VAL A 77 -3.36 11.75 2.13
CA VAL A 77 -2.01 11.52 2.68
C VAL A 77 -0.94 11.78 1.63
N VAL A 78 -1.14 11.31 0.38
CA VAL A 78 -0.20 11.58 -0.71
C VAL A 78 -0.12 13.08 -1.02
N VAL A 79 -1.24 13.79 -1.10
CA VAL A 79 -1.26 15.25 -1.30
C VAL A 79 -0.48 15.96 -0.19
N TYR A 80 -0.72 15.58 1.06
CA TYR A 80 0.00 16.13 2.21
C TYR A 80 1.50 15.86 2.12
N SER A 81 1.89 14.65 1.74
CA SER A 81 3.29 14.26 1.55
C SER A 81 3.98 15.11 0.50
N GLN A 82 3.39 15.19 -0.70
CA GLN A 82 3.93 15.94 -1.82
C GLN A 82 4.04 17.43 -1.50
N PHE A 83 3.04 17.98 -0.80
CA PHE A 83 3.11 19.36 -0.32
C PHE A 83 4.22 19.57 0.72
N SER A 84 4.38 18.64 1.65
CA SER A 84 5.38 18.70 2.72
C SER A 84 6.82 18.64 2.20
N ILE A 85 7.04 17.98 1.06
CA ILE A 85 8.34 17.95 0.39
C ILE A 85 8.49 19.05 -0.68
N GLY A 86 7.50 19.92 -0.87
CA GLY A 86 7.53 20.98 -1.88
C GLY A 86 7.37 20.50 -3.34
N ASP A 87 6.91 19.26 -3.56
CA ASP A 87 6.64 18.71 -4.89
C ASP A 87 5.20 19.02 -5.35
N LEU A 88 4.98 20.28 -5.73
CA LEU A 88 3.71 20.73 -6.31
C LEU A 88 3.30 19.94 -7.57
N PRO A 89 4.20 19.63 -8.52
CA PRO A 89 3.88 18.75 -9.65
C PRO A 89 3.38 17.36 -9.24
N GLY A 90 3.93 16.77 -8.17
CA GLY A 90 3.46 15.50 -7.61
C GLY A 90 2.14 15.61 -6.84
N ALA A 91 1.90 16.74 -6.17
CA ALA A 91 0.67 16.98 -5.40
C ALA A 91 -0.58 17.14 -6.28
N ALA A 92 -0.43 17.75 -7.46
CA ALA A 92 -1.54 18.01 -8.39
C ALA A 92 -2.29 16.74 -8.86
N PRO A 93 -1.62 15.69 -9.40
CA PRO A 93 -2.30 14.46 -9.81
C PRO A 93 -2.92 13.71 -8.62
N ALA A 94 -2.27 13.71 -7.45
CA ALA A 94 -2.83 13.12 -6.24
C ALA A 94 -4.12 13.85 -5.79
N GLY A 95 -4.12 15.18 -5.86
CA GLY A 95 -5.29 16.01 -5.57
C GLY A 95 -6.44 15.78 -6.55
N ALA A 96 -6.13 15.67 -7.85
CA ALA A 96 -7.11 15.34 -8.87
C ALA A 96 -7.75 13.96 -8.62
N LEU A 97 -6.95 12.95 -8.28
CA LEU A 97 -7.44 11.63 -7.91
C LEU A 97 -8.29 11.67 -6.63
N ALA A 98 -7.87 12.40 -5.60
CA ALA A 98 -8.65 12.58 -4.37
C ALA A 98 -10.04 13.18 -4.66
N LEU A 99 -10.11 14.16 -5.56
CA LEU A 99 -11.38 14.75 -6.00
C LEU A 99 -12.24 13.73 -6.73
N VAL A 100 -11.69 13.02 -7.72
CA VAL A 100 -12.40 11.95 -8.46
C VAL A 100 -12.94 10.89 -7.50
N PHE A 101 -12.12 10.40 -6.58
CA PHE A 101 -12.53 9.42 -5.58
C PHE A 101 -13.59 9.97 -4.62
N THR A 102 -13.55 11.27 -4.28
CA THR A 102 -14.57 11.92 -3.44
C THR A 102 -15.92 11.94 -4.16
N TRP A 103 -15.94 12.22 -5.46
CA TRP A 103 -17.17 12.16 -6.26
C TRP A 103 -17.72 10.74 -6.31
N LEU A 104 -16.86 9.75 -6.51
CA LEU A 104 -17.25 8.34 -6.58
C LEU A 104 -17.67 7.76 -5.23
N ALA A 105 -17.08 8.24 -4.12
CA ALA A 105 -17.40 7.80 -2.77
C ALA A 105 -18.85 8.10 -2.35
N ARG A 106 -19.50 9.11 -2.97
CA ARG A 106 -20.92 9.39 -2.74
C ARG A 106 -21.84 8.24 -3.17
N GLY A 107 -21.41 7.45 -4.14
CA GLY A 107 -22.12 6.26 -4.61
C GLY A 107 -21.74 4.98 -3.87
N ALA A 108 -20.85 5.04 -2.86
CA ALA A 108 -20.47 3.86 -2.11
C ALA A 108 -21.68 3.33 -1.30
N PRO A 109 -21.98 2.03 -1.35
CA PRO A 109 -23.09 1.47 -0.62
C PRO A 109 -22.87 1.58 0.90
N ALA A 110 -23.96 1.51 1.66
CA ALA A 110 -23.88 1.46 3.11
C ALA A 110 -22.98 0.31 3.58
N ARG A 111 -22.12 0.58 4.57
CA ARG A 111 -21.19 -0.41 5.09
C ARG A 111 -21.95 -1.62 5.60
N LYS A 112 -21.51 -2.80 5.19
CA LYS A 112 -21.97 -4.05 5.79
C LYS A 112 -21.32 -4.20 7.17
N PRO A 113 -21.97 -4.88 8.12
CA PRO A 113 -21.34 -5.22 9.40
C PRO A 113 -20.02 -5.97 9.15
N MET A 114 -18.99 -5.55 9.87
CA MET A 114 -17.66 -6.16 9.78
C MET A 114 -17.72 -7.61 10.28
N LYS A 115 -17.17 -8.53 9.49
CA LYS A 115 -17.03 -9.94 9.88
C LYS A 115 -15.70 -10.12 10.61
N TRP A 116 -15.77 -10.27 11.93
CA TRP A 116 -14.61 -10.57 12.77
C TRP A 116 -14.23 -12.05 12.65
N ASN A 117 -13.47 -12.38 11.60
CA ASN A 117 -12.82 -13.67 11.44
C ASN A 117 -11.30 -13.53 11.63
N LEU A 118 -10.59 -14.66 11.62
CA LEU A 118 -9.14 -14.67 11.80
C LEU A 118 -8.41 -13.78 10.78
N ALA A 119 -8.87 -13.77 9.52
CA ALA A 119 -8.31 -12.93 8.47
C ALA A 119 -8.46 -11.44 8.80
N THR A 120 -9.64 -11.00 9.25
CA THR A 120 -9.90 -9.60 9.67
C THR A 120 -9.06 -9.20 10.87
N VAL A 121 -8.90 -10.09 11.87
CA VAL A 121 -8.06 -9.82 13.05
C VAL A 121 -6.61 -9.66 12.64
N PHE A 122 -6.07 -10.60 11.85
CA PHE A 122 -4.70 -10.55 11.34
C PHE A 122 -4.44 -9.27 10.55
N TYR A 123 -5.34 -8.92 9.63
CA TYR A 123 -5.25 -7.70 8.84
C TYR A 123 -5.32 -6.43 9.69
N SER A 124 -6.14 -6.42 10.75
CA SER A 124 -6.24 -5.28 11.67
C SER A 124 -4.93 -5.04 12.41
N LEU A 125 -4.27 -6.11 12.87
CA LEU A 125 -2.99 -6.02 13.56
C LEU A 125 -1.89 -5.50 12.62
N GLN A 126 -1.85 -5.99 11.38
CA GLN A 126 -0.91 -5.51 10.39
C GLN A 126 -1.18 -4.07 9.96
N GLY A 127 -2.44 -3.70 9.73
CA GLY A 127 -2.82 -2.32 9.45
C GLY A 127 -2.43 -1.36 10.58
N LEU A 128 -2.59 -1.80 11.83
CA LEU A 128 -2.14 -1.05 13.00
C LEU A 128 -0.61 -0.91 13.05
N LEU A 129 0.14 -1.98 12.77
CA LEU A 129 1.61 -1.94 12.74
C LEU A 129 2.10 -0.93 11.71
N VAL A 130 1.62 -1.03 10.47
CA VAL A 130 1.97 -0.13 9.36
C VAL A 130 1.59 1.32 9.69
N PHE A 131 0.43 1.53 10.30
CA PHE A 131 -0.01 2.86 10.73
C PHE A 131 0.93 3.47 11.79
N LEU A 132 1.32 2.71 12.80
CA LEU A 132 2.23 3.17 13.84
C LEU A 132 3.63 3.47 13.31
N VAL A 133 4.14 2.61 12.43
CA VAL A 133 5.40 2.85 11.69
C VAL A 133 5.33 4.14 10.89
N GLY A 134 4.26 4.33 10.10
CA GLY A 134 4.06 5.55 9.32
C GLY A 134 4.01 6.82 10.17
N ILE A 135 3.35 6.77 11.32
CA ILE A 135 3.34 7.88 12.29
C ILE A 135 4.75 8.17 12.82
N ALA A 136 5.46 7.16 13.29
CA ALA A 136 6.80 7.32 13.86
C ALA A 136 7.75 7.99 12.84
N MET A 137 7.74 7.49 11.60
CA MET A 137 8.53 8.02 10.50
C MET A 137 8.11 9.44 10.09
N LEU A 138 6.82 9.78 10.20
CA LEU A 138 6.35 11.16 10.00
C LEU A 138 6.93 12.12 11.05
N PHE A 139 7.22 11.64 12.25
CA PHE A 139 7.95 12.39 13.27
C PHE A 139 9.49 12.32 13.12
N GLY A 140 9.98 11.64 12.08
CA GLY A 140 11.40 11.53 11.77
C GLY A 140 12.12 10.38 12.45
N ASP A 141 11.39 9.43 13.06
CA ASP A 141 11.99 8.20 13.58
C ASP A 141 12.37 7.25 12.44
N ASP A 142 13.66 6.95 12.32
CA ASP A 142 14.21 6.06 11.30
C ASP A 142 14.62 4.68 11.85
N ALA A 143 14.26 4.36 13.11
CA ALA A 143 14.62 3.10 13.75
C ALA A 143 14.08 1.86 13.04
N VAL A 144 12.98 2.03 12.29
CA VAL A 144 12.28 0.97 11.55
C VAL A 144 12.73 0.83 10.09
N ILE A 145 13.67 1.67 9.65
CA ILE A 145 14.21 1.66 8.29
C ILE A 145 15.41 0.72 8.24
N PRO A 146 15.52 -0.15 7.20
CA PRO A 146 16.70 -0.97 6.99
C PRO A 146 17.99 -0.15 6.95
N GLU A 147 19.04 -0.63 7.61
CA GLU A 147 20.35 0.05 7.67
C GLU A 147 20.94 0.30 6.27
N GLN A 148 20.63 -0.56 5.30
CA GLN A 148 21.08 -0.44 3.91
C GLN A 148 20.45 0.74 3.16
N MET A 149 19.37 1.30 3.69
CA MET A 149 18.75 2.54 3.18
C MET A 149 19.30 3.79 3.86
N LYS A 150 20.04 3.66 4.98
CA LYS A 150 20.64 4.77 5.71
C LYS A 150 21.99 5.19 5.10
N PRO A 151 22.42 6.45 5.31
CA PRO A 151 21.72 7.53 5.99
C PRO A 151 20.61 8.14 5.13
N MET A 152 19.49 8.50 5.77
CA MET A 152 18.43 9.29 5.15
C MET A 152 18.24 10.60 5.89
N ASP A 153 17.99 11.68 5.15
CA ASP A 153 17.57 12.93 5.75
C ASP A 153 16.12 12.82 6.26
N SER A 154 15.74 13.75 7.14
CA SER A 154 14.41 13.78 7.74
C SER A 154 13.28 13.88 6.70
N LEU A 155 13.55 14.48 5.53
CA LEU A 155 12.54 14.64 4.49
C LEU A 155 12.20 13.30 3.82
N LYS A 156 13.23 12.50 3.51
CA LYS A 156 13.08 11.13 2.97
C LYS A 156 12.37 10.20 3.96
N VAL A 157 12.73 10.27 5.24
CA VAL A 157 12.09 9.47 6.31
C VAL A 157 10.60 9.79 6.41
N LYS A 158 10.25 11.08 6.43
CA LYS A 158 8.85 11.53 6.45
C LYS A 158 8.08 11.10 5.22
N PHE A 159 8.71 11.17 4.04
CA PHE A 159 8.11 10.73 2.78
C PHE A 159 7.76 9.23 2.83
N ILE A 160 8.68 8.37 3.25
CA ILE A 160 8.39 6.94 3.43
C ILE A 160 7.29 6.75 4.48
N GLY A 161 7.32 7.48 5.59
CA GLY A 161 6.26 7.43 6.60
C GLY A 161 4.87 7.72 6.03
N THR A 162 4.76 8.68 5.11
CA THR A 162 3.48 8.93 4.42
C THR A 162 3.08 7.82 3.46
N THR A 163 4.03 7.12 2.82
CA THR A 163 3.75 5.92 2.02
C THR A 163 3.15 4.80 2.87
N GLU A 164 3.71 4.57 4.06
CA GLU A 164 3.14 3.60 5.03
C GLU A 164 1.74 4.01 5.48
N LEU A 165 1.51 5.31 5.73
CA LEU A 165 0.16 5.80 6.08
C LEU A 165 -0.85 5.60 4.93
N THR A 166 -0.44 5.80 3.67
CA THR A 166 -1.27 5.51 2.49
C THR A 166 -1.65 4.02 2.43
N LEU A 167 -0.68 3.12 2.65
CA LEU A 167 -0.92 1.68 2.71
C LEU A 167 -1.86 1.30 3.87
N SER A 168 -1.68 1.90 5.05
CA SER A 168 -2.56 1.66 6.20
C SER A 168 -4.03 2.02 5.89
N ALA A 169 -4.26 3.09 5.13
CA ALA A 169 -5.61 3.50 4.72
C ALA A 169 -6.26 2.44 3.81
N TYR A 170 -5.50 1.79 2.94
CA TYR A 170 -5.97 0.69 2.10
C TYR A 170 -6.30 -0.57 2.92
N LEU A 171 -5.45 -0.92 3.89
CA LEU A 171 -5.66 -2.06 4.78
C LEU A 171 -6.92 -1.88 5.65
N PHE A 172 -7.03 -0.75 6.35
CA PHE A 172 -8.22 -0.41 7.13
C PHE A 172 -9.46 -0.27 6.27
N GLY A 173 -9.33 0.25 5.05
CA GLY A 173 -10.41 0.29 4.09
C GLY A 173 -11.00 -1.09 3.79
N SER A 174 -10.14 -2.07 3.55
CA SER A 174 -10.56 -3.44 3.23
C SER A 174 -11.26 -4.11 4.41
N ILE A 175 -10.82 -3.80 5.64
CA ILE A 175 -11.46 -4.24 6.88
C ILE A 175 -12.85 -3.61 7.02
N LEU A 176 -12.94 -2.28 6.90
CA LEU A 176 -14.20 -1.53 7.02
C LEU A 176 -15.20 -1.85 5.91
N ALA A 177 -14.72 -2.23 4.73
CA ALA A 177 -15.53 -2.71 3.62
C ALA A 177 -15.97 -4.17 3.78
N GLY A 178 -15.44 -4.91 4.76
CA GLY A 178 -15.78 -6.32 5.02
C GLY A 178 -15.14 -7.30 4.02
N HIS A 179 -14.06 -6.89 3.35
CA HIS A 179 -13.37 -7.64 2.31
C HIS A 179 -11.94 -8.04 2.66
N ALA A 180 -11.53 -7.90 3.92
CA ALA A 180 -10.19 -8.26 4.39
C ALA A 180 -9.75 -9.65 3.90
N GLN A 181 -10.62 -10.66 3.99
CA GLN A 181 -10.31 -12.02 3.53
C GLN A 181 -10.05 -12.11 2.01
N ALA A 182 -10.81 -11.39 1.19
CA ALA A 182 -10.69 -11.44 -0.27
C ALA A 182 -9.39 -10.80 -0.77
N ILE A 183 -8.82 -9.87 0.00
CA ILE A 183 -7.57 -9.17 -0.34
C ILE A 183 -6.33 -9.90 0.18
N GLN A 184 -6.46 -10.85 1.10
CA GLN A 184 -5.33 -11.62 1.65
C GLN A 184 -4.37 -12.17 0.57
N PRO A 185 -4.80 -12.82 -0.53
CA PRO A 185 -3.86 -13.32 -1.54
C PRO A 185 -3.06 -12.21 -2.25
N PHE A 186 -3.65 -11.03 -2.39
CA PHE A 186 -3.00 -9.87 -3.00
C PHE A 186 -2.04 -9.18 -2.03
N CYS A 187 -2.33 -9.22 -0.74
CA CYS A 187 -1.37 -8.88 0.30
C CYS A 187 -0.20 -9.87 0.37
N ALA A 188 -0.42 -11.16 0.08
CA ALA A 188 0.70 -12.08 -0.09
C ALA A 188 1.58 -11.73 -1.29
N LEU A 189 0.97 -11.38 -2.43
CA LEU A 189 1.72 -10.93 -3.61
C LEU A 189 2.52 -9.65 -3.32
N PHE A 190 1.92 -8.70 -2.61
CA PHE A 190 2.60 -7.53 -2.05
C PHE A 190 3.83 -7.95 -1.22
N MET A 191 3.70 -8.95 -0.33
CA MET A 191 4.83 -9.42 0.49
C MET A 191 5.92 -10.08 -0.35
N LEU A 192 5.57 -10.75 -1.45
CA LEU A 192 6.57 -11.29 -2.38
C LEU A 192 7.35 -10.18 -3.09
N VAL A 193 6.72 -9.06 -3.43
CA VAL A 193 7.42 -7.88 -3.95
C VAL A 193 8.34 -7.28 -2.87
N ALA A 194 7.87 -7.21 -1.61
CA ALA A 194 8.70 -6.79 -0.49
C ALA A 194 9.92 -7.72 -0.28
N LEU A 195 9.76 -9.02 -0.46
CA LEU A 195 10.87 -9.97 -0.38
C LEU A 195 11.95 -9.67 -1.43
N VAL A 196 11.54 -9.36 -2.66
CA VAL A 196 12.46 -8.96 -3.73
C VAL A 196 13.16 -7.65 -3.37
N LEU A 197 12.45 -6.67 -2.82
CA LEU A 197 13.05 -5.43 -2.32
C LEU A 197 14.14 -5.71 -1.30
N HIS A 198 13.83 -6.48 -0.25
CA HIS A 198 14.78 -6.80 0.82
C HIS A 198 16.01 -7.53 0.28
N TYR A 199 15.83 -8.44 -0.68
CA TYR A 199 16.95 -9.07 -1.37
C TYR A 199 17.81 -8.06 -2.16
N VAL A 200 17.18 -7.15 -2.91
CA VAL A 200 17.87 -6.16 -3.76
C VAL A 200 18.67 -5.15 -2.92
N ILE A 201 18.14 -4.71 -1.79
CA ILE A 201 18.84 -3.77 -0.90
C ILE A 201 19.84 -4.48 0.02
N GLY A 202 19.89 -5.82 0.03
CA GLY A 202 20.79 -6.61 0.88
C GLY A 202 20.33 -6.75 2.32
N ASP A 203 19.04 -6.53 2.62
CA ASP A 203 18.44 -6.79 3.93
C ASP A 203 17.95 -8.24 4.02
N PHE A 204 18.88 -9.17 4.16
CA PHE A 204 18.58 -10.60 4.29
C PHE A 204 17.92 -10.96 5.63
N GLU A 205 18.09 -10.15 6.66
CA GLU A 205 17.53 -10.40 7.99
C GLU A 205 16.02 -10.15 8.03
N GLY A 206 15.52 -9.21 7.22
CA GLY A 206 14.09 -8.96 7.05
C GLY A 206 13.34 -10.06 6.26
N CYS A 207 14.03 -10.80 5.38
CA CYS A 207 13.43 -11.77 4.47
C CYS A 207 12.58 -12.87 5.15
N PRO A 208 13.03 -13.54 6.25
CA PRO A 208 12.25 -14.59 6.89
C PRO A 208 10.88 -14.11 7.39
N LEU A 209 10.81 -12.91 7.98
CA LEU A 209 9.56 -12.33 8.46
C LEU A 209 8.58 -12.10 7.31
N ILE A 210 9.08 -11.56 6.18
CA ILE A 210 8.26 -11.29 5.00
C ILE A 210 7.71 -12.58 4.41
N VAL A 211 8.52 -13.64 4.34
CA VAL A 211 8.07 -14.97 3.87
C VAL A 211 6.97 -15.51 4.78
N VAL A 212 7.13 -15.42 6.11
CA VAL A 212 6.12 -15.87 7.07
C VAL A 212 4.81 -15.10 6.89
N LEU A 213 4.87 -13.78 6.73
CA LEU A 213 3.70 -12.94 6.48
C LEU A 213 3.04 -13.29 5.14
N ALA A 214 3.82 -13.50 4.08
CA ALA A 214 3.31 -13.91 2.76
C ALA A 214 2.55 -15.24 2.84
N ILE A 215 3.11 -16.23 3.52
CA ILE A 215 2.47 -17.54 3.72
C ILE A 215 1.20 -17.38 4.54
N ALA A 216 1.23 -16.63 5.64
CA ALA A 216 0.04 -16.38 6.45
C ALA A 216 -1.11 -15.77 5.62
N HIS A 217 -0.80 -14.77 4.80
CA HIS A 217 -1.75 -14.17 3.86
C HIS A 217 -2.30 -15.17 2.84
N LEU A 218 -1.45 -15.97 2.19
CA LEU A 218 -1.91 -17.01 1.25
C LEU A 218 -2.82 -18.01 1.97
N CYS A 219 -2.45 -18.42 3.18
CA CYS A 219 -3.22 -19.40 3.94
C CYS A 219 -4.60 -18.86 4.33
N LEU A 220 -4.67 -17.62 4.82
CA LEU A 220 -5.92 -16.96 5.21
C LEU A 220 -6.81 -16.64 4.00
N GLY A 221 -6.23 -16.35 2.84
CA GLY A 221 -6.95 -16.07 1.61
C GLY A 221 -7.48 -17.30 0.89
N LEU A 222 -6.66 -18.35 0.79
CA LEU A 222 -6.98 -19.56 0.01
C LEU A 222 -7.76 -20.62 0.81
N PHE A 223 -7.39 -20.87 2.07
CA PHE A 223 -7.96 -22.01 2.82
C PHE A 223 -9.19 -21.67 3.65
N TRP A 224 -9.47 -20.38 3.90
CA TRP A 224 -10.67 -20.00 4.67
C TRP A 224 -11.97 -20.02 3.83
N LYS A 225 -11.90 -20.22 2.49
CA LYS A 225 -13.10 -20.45 1.67
C LYS A 225 -13.76 -21.82 1.93
N GLY A 226 -13.04 -22.80 2.49
CA GLY A 226 -13.43 -24.21 2.40
C GLY A 226 -14.38 -24.77 3.45
N LYS A 227 -14.71 -24.09 4.55
CA LYS A 227 -15.48 -24.75 5.64
C LYS A 227 -17.00 -24.64 5.52
N GLU A 228 -17.52 -23.69 4.73
CA GLU A 228 -18.97 -23.56 4.52
C GLU A 228 -19.45 -24.14 3.19
N GLU A 229 -18.62 -24.15 2.14
CA GLU A 229 -18.96 -24.82 0.88
C GLU A 229 -18.80 -26.35 0.98
N ALA A 230 -17.80 -26.84 1.70
CA ALA A 230 -17.62 -28.29 1.92
C ALA A 230 -18.64 -28.92 2.89
N LYS A 231 -19.46 -28.10 3.57
CA LYS A 231 -20.60 -28.58 4.38
C LYS A 231 -21.92 -28.64 3.58
N LYS A 232 -21.90 -28.17 2.33
CA LYS A 232 -23.06 -28.17 1.42
C LYS A 232 -22.93 -29.19 0.28
N LEU A 233 -21.89 -30.02 0.31
CA LEU A 233 -21.75 -31.26 -0.45
C LEU A 233 -21.88 -32.44 0.52
#